data_AF-A0A812YIU3-F1
#
_entry.id   AF-A0A812YIU3-F1
#
_cell.length_a   1.000
_cell.length_b   1.000
_cell.length_c   1.000
_cell.angle_alpha   90.00
_cell.angle_beta   90.00
_cell.angle_gamma   90.00
#
_symmetry.space_group_name_H-M   'P 1'
#
loop_
_entity.id
_entity.type
_entity.pdbx_description
1 polymer ?
#
loop_
_entity_poly.entity_id
_entity_poly.type
_entity_poly.pdbx_seq_one_letter_code
_entity_poly.pdbx_strand_id
1 'polypeptide(L)'
;MLFKEDNLQAVSVDEYEAAQAAAEGMDSSLADKIRCPAEHGMVVEVAAEVYECDVCEADIEVSTKLMYCERCDYAICEVCAVDMLRREALKV
;
A
#
# COMPACT_ATOMS: atom_id res chain seq x y z
N MET A 1 13.66 -22.22 -62.78
CA MET A 1 13.54 -20.79 -63.12
C MET A 1 12.37 -20.21 -62.35
N LEU A 2 12.61 -19.08 -61.67
CA LEU A 2 11.62 -18.12 -61.16
C LEU A 2 10.68 -18.58 -60.04
N PHE A 3 11.15 -18.48 -58.80
CA PHE A 3 10.30 -18.04 -57.70
C PHE A 3 10.95 -16.81 -57.08
N LYS A 4 10.19 -15.72 -57.12
CA LYS A 4 10.56 -14.36 -56.72
C LYS A 4 11.07 -14.36 -55.29
N GLU A 5 12.18 -13.67 -55.09
CA GLU A 5 12.73 -13.36 -53.79
C GLU A 5 11.72 -12.51 -53.02
N ASP A 6 11.06 -13.14 -52.05
CA ASP A 6 10.15 -12.53 -51.11
C ASP A 6 10.86 -11.38 -50.40
N ASN A 7 10.31 -10.18 -50.65
CA ASN A 7 10.49 -8.96 -49.90
C ASN A 7 9.92 -9.17 -48.48
N LEU A 8 10.63 -9.92 -47.66
CA LEU A 8 10.33 -10.01 -46.23
C LEU A 8 11.32 -9.11 -45.51
N GLN A 9 10.84 -7.93 -45.20
CA GLN A 9 11.53 -6.94 -44.39
C GLN A 9 12.14 -7.64 -43.17
N ALA A 10 13.47 -7.54 -43.07
CA ALA A 10 14.22 -7.89 -41.88
C ALA A 10 13.76 -6.99 -40.74
N VAL A 11 12.73 -7.44 -40.02
CA VAL A 11 12.47 -6.95 -38.68
C VAL A 11 13.55 -7.58 -37.80
N SER A 12 14.46 -6.72 -37.35
CA SER A 12 15.53 -7.06 -36.42
C SER A 12 14.94 -7.73 -35.19
N VAL A 13 15.28 -9.01 -35.04
CA VAL A 13 15.14 -9.78 -33.80
C VAL A 13 16.28 -9.38 -32.86
N ASP A 14 16.20 -8.17 -32.32
CA ASP A 14 16.98 -7.75 -31.15
C ASP A 14 16.04 -6.91 -30.27
N GLU A 15 16.03 -7.22 -28.98
CA GLU A 15 15.27 -6.53 -27.91
C GLU A 15 13.82 -6.97 -27.66
N TYR A 16 13.55 -8.27 -27.77
CA TYR A 16 12.43 -8.92 -27.06
C TYR A 16 12.83 -9.38 -25.63
N GLU A 17 13.66 -8.64 -24.90
CA GLU A 17 14.00 -8.95 -23.51
C GLU A 17 14.17 -7.68 -22.67
N ALA A 18 13.05 -7.09 -22.27
CA ALA A 18 12.90 -6.39 -20.99
C ALA A 18 11.40 -6.31 -20.62
N ALA A 19 10.72 -7.45 -20.69
CA ALA A 19 9.44 -7.63 -20.01
C ALA A 19 9.73 -7.68 -18.50
N GLN A 20 9.83 -6.50 -17.85
CA GLN A 20 9.67 -6.21 -16.41
C GLN A 20 10.49 -4.96 -16.01
N ALA A 21 9.95 -3.74 -16.20
CA ALA A 21 10.34 -2.53 -15.44
C ALA A 21 9.51 -1.29 -15.87
N ALA A 22 8.23 -1.22 -15.46
CA ALA A 22 7.47 0.04 -15.32
C ALA A 22 6.09 -0.20 -14.67
N ALA A 23 6.02 -1.07 -13.66
CA ALA A 23 4.94 -1.01 -12.66
C ALA A 23 5.42 -0.17 -11.47
N GLU A 24 5.98 1.01 -11.74
CA GLU A 24 6.34 1.98 -10.71
C GLU A 24 5.25 3.05 -10.68
N GLY A 25 4.35 2.86 -9.74
CA GLY A 25 3.15 3.68 -9.55
C GLY A 25 2.09 2.94 -8.73
N MET A 26 2.51 2.03 -7.85
CA MET A 26 1.62 1.44 -6.86
C MET A 26 1.45 2.50 -5.77
N ASP A 27 0.28 3.12 -5.76
CA ASP A 27 -0.16 4.17 -4.85
C ASP A 27 0.24 3.88 -3.39
N SER A 28 1.41 4.35 -2.99
CA SER A 28 1.89 4.38 -1.61
C SER A 28 1.06 5.32 -0.73
N SER A 29 0.03 5.97 -1.29
CA SER A 29 -0.81 6.96 -0.61
C SER A 29 -1.94 6.37 0.24
N LEU A 30 -2.10 5.04 0.28
CA LEU A 30 -3.09 4.42 1.18
C LEU A 30 -2.61 4.37 2.63
N ALA A 31 -1.30 4.23 2.85
CA ALA A 31 -0.71 4.25 4.19
C ALA A 31 -0.56 5.67 4.76
N ASP A 32 -0.45 6.70 3.92
CA ASP A 32 -0.32 8.11 4.34
C ASP A 32 -1.65 8.74 4.81
N LYS A 33 -2.79 8.07 4.58
CA LYS A 33 -4.12 8.58 4.95
C LYS A 33 -4.46 8.36 6.42
N ILE A 34 -3.80 7.43 7.11
CA ILE A 34 -4.03 7.25 8.54
C ILE A 34 -3.10 8.21 9.28
N ARG A 35 -3.69 9.28 9.79
CA ARG A 35 -3.00 10.29 10.60
C ARG A 35 -3.53 10.29 12.02
N CYS A 36 -2.63 10.47 12.97
CA CYS A 36 -3.03 10.71 14.35
C CYS A 36 -3.65 12.13 14.48
N PRO A 37 -4.31 12.49 15.59
CA PRO A 37 -4.87 13.83 15.78
C PRO A 37 -3.85 14.98 15.70
N ALA A 38 -2.55 14.66 15.78
CA ALA A 38 -1.45 15.60 15.57
C ALA A 38 -0.89 15.59 14.13
N GLU A 39 -1.64 15.03 13.17
CA GLU A 39 -1.31 14.94 11.74
C GLU A 39 -0.02 14.16 11.40
N HIS A 40 0.52 13.37 12.35
CA HIS A 40 1.62 12.46 12.08
C HIS A 40 1.11 11.23 11.33
N GLY A 41 1.87 10.80 10.32
CA GLY A 41 1.63 9.54 9.64
C GLY A 41 1.76 8.37 10.61
N MET A 42 0.74 7.52 10.64
CA MET A 42 0.77 6.30 11.44
C MET A 42 1.35 5.16 10.60
N VAL A 43 2.18 4.32 11.22
CA VAL A 43 2.71 3.12 10.58
C VAL A 43 1.82 1.93 10.92
N VAL A 44 1.62 1.05 9.95
CA VAL A 44 0.92 -0.22 10.19
C VAL A 44 1.95 -1.22 10.72
N GLU A 45 1.79 -1.63 11.97
CA GLU A 45 2.65 -2.60 12.64
C GLU A 45 1.84 -3.79 13.14
N VAL A 46 2.54 -4.87 13.47
CA VAL A 46 1.94 -6.07 14.07
C VAL A 46 2.19 -6.01 15.57
N ALA A 47 1.12 -6.19 16.34
CA ALA A 47 1.14 -6.18 17.80
C ALA A 47 2.13 -7.23 18.32
N ALA A 48 3.24 -6.78 18.90
CA ALA A 48 4.21 -7.66 19.57
C ALA A 48 3.70 -8.14 20.94
N GLU A 49 2.84 -7.36 21.58
CA GLU A 49 2.18 -7.61 22.85
C GLU A 49 0.70 -7.18 22.78
N VAL A 50 -0.05 -7.30 23.89
CA VAL A 50 -1.43 -6.81 23.94
C VAL A 50 -1.39 -5.29 24.06
N TYR A 51 -1.93 -4.59 23.07
CA TYR A 51 -2.05 -3.13 23.10
C TYR A 51 -3.49 -2.71 23.38
N GLU A 52 -3.69 -1.55 23.97
CA GLU A 52 -5.02 -0.94 24.10
C GLU A 52 -5.23 0.07 22.97
N CYS A 53 -6.39 0.02 22.33
CA CYS A 53 -6.75 1.02 21.32
C CYS A 53 -7.20 2.32 22.00
N ASP A 54 -6.53 3.45 21.73
CA ASP A 54 -6.86 4.74 22.36
C ASP A 54 -8.23 5.30 21.90
N VAL A 55 -8.78 4.80 20.79
CA VAL A 55 -10.07 5.27 20.24
C VAL A 55 -11.27 4.51 20.81
N CYS A 56 -11.14 3.19 20.95
CA CYS A 56 -12.26 2.32 21.34
C CYS A 56 -12.02 1.54 22.62
N GLU A 57 -10.86 1.74 23.26
CA GLU A 57 -10.45 1.11 24.53
C GLU A 57 -10.51 -0.43 24.46
N ALA A 58 -10.31 -0.98 23.25
CA ALA A 58 -10.34 -2.43 23.03
C ALA A 58 -8.93 -3.01 23.09
N ASP A 59 -8.80 -4.18 23.69
CA ASP A 59 -7.57 -4.96 23.67
C ASP A 59 -7.28 -5.47 22.25
N ILE A 60 -6.13 -5.07 21.71
CA ILE A 60 -5.53 -5.53 20.47
C ILE A 60 -4.64 -6.72 20.82
N GLU A 61 -5.09 -7.91 20.47
CA GLU A 61 -4.32 -9.14 20.72
C GLU A 61 -2.99 -9.16 19.95
N VAL A 62 -2.01 -9.85 20.52
CA VAL A 62 -0.71 -10.13 19.89
C VAL A 62 -0.93 -10.71 18.49
N SER A 63 -0.07 -10.36 17.53
CA SER A 63 -0.14 -10.74 16.11
C SER A 63 -1.26 -10.09 15.30
N THR A 64 -2.06 -9.20 15.90
CA THR A 64 -3.03 -8.36 15.18
C THR A 64 -2.34 -7.16 14.55
N LYS A 65 -2.88 -6.64 13.44
CA LYS A 65 -2.38 -5.40 12.86
C LYS A 65 -2.96 -4.21 13.63
N LEU A 66 -2.07 -3.31 14.06
CA LEU A 66 -2.44 -2.02 14.61
C LEU A 66 -1.78 -0.91 13.82
N MET A 67 -2.30 0.30 14.01
CA MET A 67 -1.71 1.50 13.47
C MET A 67 -1.12 2.22 14.65
N TYR A 68 0.20 2.35 14.64
CA TYR A 68 0.97 2.91 15.72
C TYR A 68 1.63 4.21 15.27
N CYS A 69 1.60 5.21 16.14
CA CYS A 69 2.32 6.46 15.95
C CYS A 69 3.43 6.56 16.99
N GLU A 70 4.67 6.28 16.58
CA GLU A 70 5.86 6.36 17.44
C GLU A 70 6.07 7.75 18.08
N ARG A 71 5.57 8.82 17.45
CA ARG A 71 5.75 10.20 17.93
C ARG A 71 4.74 10.60 19.01
N CYS A 72 3.55 10.03 18.95
CA CYS A 72 2.45 10.37 19.85
C CYS A 72 2.15 9.27 20.84
N ASP A 73 2.84 8.13 20.76
CA ASP A 73 2.52 6.91 21.52
C ASP A 73 1.06 6.49 21.30
N TYR A 74 0.58 6.65 20.06
CA TYR A 74 -0.84 6.51 19.74
C TYR A 74 -1.08 5.19 19.00
N ALA A 75 -1.79 4.27 19.62
CA ALA A 75 -2.14 2.97 19.05
C ALA A 75 -3.64 2.90 18.74
N ILE A 76 -3.97 2.49 17.52
CA ILE A 76 -5.36 2.22 17.13
C ILE A 76 -5.49 0.85 16.48
N CYS A 77 -6.62 0.20 16.71
CA CYS A 77 -6.94 -1.07 16.08
C CYS A 77 -7.28 -0.89 14.59
N GLU A 78 -7.17 -1.98 13.82
CA GLU A 78 -7.53 -1.98 12.40
C GLU A 78 -8.96 -1.50 12.14
N VAL A 79 -9.88 -1.75 13.07
CA VAL A 79 -11.29 -1.38 12.93
C VAL A 79 -11.45 0.14 12.98
N CYS A 80 -10.83 0.80 13.95
CA CYS A 80 -10.84 2.25 14.07
C CYS A 80 -10.12 2.91 12.88
N ALA A 81 -8.99 2.34 12.45
CA ALA A 81 -8.27 2.76 11.26
C ALA A 81 -9.14 2.70 9.99
N VAL A 82 -9.87 1.59 9.77
CA VAL A 82 -10.78 1.43 8.64
C VAL A 82 -11.97 2.39 8.73
N ASP A 83 -12.51 2.64 9.93
CA ASP A 83 -13.59 3.61 10.12
C ASP A 83 -13.14 5.04 9.76
N MET A 84 -11.93 5.43 10.18
CA MET A 84 -11.34 6.72 9.82
C MET A 84 -11.15 6.86 8.29
N LEU A 85 -10.60 5.83 7.64
CA LEU A 85 -10.45 5.80 6.18
C LEU A 85 -11.80 5.90 5.45
N ARG A 86 -12.82 5.19 5.94
CA ARG A 86 -14.16 5.22 5.35
C ARG A 86 -14.79 6.61 5.46
N ARG A 87 -14.58 7.30 6.59
CA ARG A 87 -15.07 8.68 6.78
C ARG A 87 -14.36 9.68 5.88
N GLU A 88 -13.06 9.53 5.66
CA GLU A 88 -12.32 10.39 4.72
C GLU A 88 -12.71 10.14 3.26
N ALA A 89 -12.93 8.88 2.88
CA ALA A 89 -13.37 8.52 1.53
C ALA A 89 -14.81 8.98 1.20
N LEU A 90 -15.65 9.25 2.21
CA LEU A 90 -17.04 9.70 2.05
C LEU A 90 -17.18 11.23 2.00
N LYS A 91 -16.10 12.01 2.17
CA LYS A 91 -16.11 13.48 1.98
C LYS A 91 -16.12 13.85 0.49
N VAL A 92 -17.02 13.25 -0.29
CA VAL A 92 -17.29 13.59 -1.71
C VAL A 92 -18.33 14.69 -1.84
#